data_AF-A0A9C9N0P8-F1
#
_entry.id   AF-A0A9C9N0P8-F1
#
_cell.length_a   1.000
_cell.length_b   1.000
_cell.length_c   1.000
_cell.angle_alpha   90.00
_cell.angle_beta   90.00
_cell.angle_gamma   90.00
#
_symmetry.space_group_name_H-M   'P 1'
#
loop_
_entity.id
_entity.type
_entity.pdbx_description
1 polymer ?
#
loop_
_entity_poly.entity_id
_entity_poly.type
_entity_poly.pdbx_seq_one_letter_code
_entity_poly.pdbx_strand_id
1 'polypeptide(L)'
;VAGEAGVPFFSLSGSEFVEMFVGVGASRVRDLFDQARRHSPCIVFVDEIDAVGRQRGAGLGGSHDEREQTLNQILVEMDGFDTDTNIIIMAATNRPDILDPALLRPGRFDRRVVLDRPDLNGRKAILEVHIKGKPLGADVDLMVIARQTPGFVGADIENLVNEAAILAARRGKRVIEMSEFQESIERVIAGPERKSRLISDEEKRIIAYHEAGHAVVMHAIPEADPVQKITIVARGMAEGYTLSLPADDRRLTSKRKLEAELVGLLGGRAAETLVFDDITAGASNDIERVTQIARQMVTRLGMSEKLGPRVYGQKEEMIFLGREISEQRDYSESVAQEIDEEVFHLVDAAFDRAMTILRQYQDKLEAVAHALLEQETLSAKEFNDIFPSPVEKRTGTPLLTTAA
;
A
#
# COMPACT_ATOMS: atom_id res chain seq x y z
N VAL A 1 -6.29 -15.78 -20.49
CA VAL A 1 -6.79 -17.17 -20.56
C VAL A 1 -7.68 -17.37 -21.79
N ALA A 2 -8.84 -16.72 -21.88
CA ALA A 2 -9.77 -16.90 -23.03
C ALA A 2 -9.13 -16.68 -24.41
N GLY A 3 -8.35 -15.59 -24.57
CA GLY A 3 -7.65 -15.31 -25.83
C GLY A 3 -6.63 -16.38 -26.24
N GLU A 4 -5.94 -16.99 -25.28
CA GLU A 4 -4.99 -18.09 -25.53
C GLU A 4 -5.71 -19.40 -25.86
N ALA A 5 -6.86 -19.62 -25.22
CA ALA A 5 -7.70 -20.80 -25.45
C ALA A 5 -8.60 -20.68 -26.70
N GLY A 6 -8.73 -19.48 -27.29
CA GLY A 6 -9.58 -19.23 -28.45
C GLY A 6 -11.08 -19.43 -28.19
N VAL A 7 -11.54 -19.25 -26.94
CA VAL A 7 -12.94 -19.48 -26.52
C VAL A 7 -13.66 -18.18 -26.14
N PRO A 8 -15.00 -18.10 -26.24
CA PRO A 8 -15.79 -16.97 -25.76
C PRO A 8 -15.54 -16.66 -24.28
N PHE A 9 -15.62 -15.37 -23.94
CA PHE A 9 -15.41 -14.85 -22.59
C PHE A 9 -16.63 -14.02 -22.16
N PHE A 10 -17.33 -14.48 -21.13
CA PHE A 10 -18.41 -13.75 -20.47
C PHE A 10 -17.86 -13.09 -19.21
N SER A 11 -18.02 -11.77 -19.07
CA SER A 11 -17.51 -11.00 -17.94
C SER A 11 -18.65 -10.26 -17.26
N LEU A 12 -18.82 -10.46 -15.95
CA LEU A 12 -19.84 -9.81 -15.15
C LEU A 12 -19.25 -9.39 -13.80
N SER A 13 -19.74 -8.30 -13.21
CA SER A 13 -19.43 -7.97 -11.81
C SER A 13 -20.40 -8.66 -10.86
N GLY A 14 -19.88 -9.13 -9.72
CA GLY A 14 -20.64 -9.69 -8.60
C GLY A 14 -21.73 -8.73 -8.11
N SER A 15 -21.49 -7.42 -8.21
CA SER A 15 -22.45 -6.38 -7.84
C SER A 15 -23.70 -6.36 -8.72
N GLU A 16 -23.63 -6.80 -9.99
CA GLU A 16 -24.78 -6.84 -10.91
C GLU A 16 -25.86 -7.84 -10.51
N PHE A 17 -25.50 -8.76 -9.63
CA PHE A 17 -26.38 -9.77 -9.09
C PHE A 17 -27.06 -9.33 -7.78
N VAL A 18 -26.67 -8.20 -7.20
CA VAL A 18 -27.27 -7.66 -5.97
C VAL A 18 -28.31 -6.60 -6.35
N GLU A 19 -29.58 -6.96 -6.24
CA GLU A 19 -30.70 -6.12 -6.66
C GLU A 19 -31.69 -5.86 -5.51
N MET A 20 -32.45 -4.76 -5.59
CA MET A 20 -33.47 -4.45 -4.57
C MET A 20 -34.66 -5.42 -4.60
N PHE A 21 -34.87 -6.12 -5.71
CA PHE A 21 -36.01 -7.00 -5.92
C PHE A 21 -35.62 -8.46 -5.77
N VAL A 22 -36.29 -9.14 -4.83
CA VAL A 22 -36.10 -10.57 -4.56
C VAL A 22 -36.30 -11.40 -5.84
N GLY A 23 -35.33 -12.28 -6.14
CA GLY A 23 -35.38 -13.21 -7.26
C GLY A 23 -34.84 -12.68 -8.59
N VAL A 24 -34.55 -11.38 -8.71
CA VAL A 24 -33.94 -10.82 -9.93
C VAL A 24 -32.50 -11.31 -10.10
N GLY A 25 -31.69 -11.28 -9.03
CA GLY A 25 -30.32 -11.79 -9.07
C GLY A 25 -30.26 -13.27 -9.46
N ALA A 26 -31.09 -14.11 -8.84
CA ALA A 26 -31.19 -15.53 -9.19
C ALA A 26 -31.67 -15.78 -10.65
N SER A 27 -32.50 -14.91 -11.24
CA SER A 27 -32.86 -15.03 -12.65
C SER A 27 -31.69 -14.69 -13.57
N ARG A 28 -30.94 -13.63 -13.27
CA ARG A 28 -29.74 -13.25 -14.05
C ARG A 28 -28.67 -14.34 -14.01
N VAL A 29 -28.49 -15.00 -12.86
CA VAL A 29 -27.58 -16.15 -12.75
C VAL A 29 -28.03 -17.28 -13.68
N ARG A 30 -29.31 -17.64 -13.71
CA ARG A 30 -29.83 -18.66 -14.64
C ARG A 30 -29.58 -18.29 -16.10
N ASP A 31 -29.91 -17.05 -16.47
CA ASP A 31 -29.73 -16.56 -17.84
C ASP A 31 -28.25 -16.58 -18.26
N LEU A 32 -27.33 -16.22 -17.35
CA LEU A 32 -25.89 -16.29 -17.58
C LEU A 32 -25.42 -17.72 -17.88
N PHE A 33 -25.81 -18.68 -17.04
CA PHE A 33 -25.39 -20.07 -17.21
C PHE A 33 -26.03 -20.72 -18.44
N ASP A 34 -27.26 -20.35 -18.78
CA ASP A 34 -27.89 -20.80 -20.03
C ASP A 34 -27.19 -20.24 -21.28
N GLN A 35 -26.74 -18.98 -21.24
CA GLN A 35 -25.90 -18.44 -22.30
C GLN A 35 -24.55 -19.17 -22.37
N ALA A 36 -23.90 -19.40 -21.24
CA ALA A 36 -22.64 -20.14 -21.19
C ALA A 36 -22.77 -21.57 -21.76
N ARG A 37 -23.88 -22.27 -21.46
CA ARG A 37 -24.22 -23.58 -22.03
C ARG A 37 -24.38 -23.56 -23.54
N ARG A 38 -25.05 -22.54 -24.10
CA ARG A 38 -25.22 -22.39 -25.56
C ARG A 38 -23.90 -22.08 -26.29
N HIS A 39 -22.94 -21.49 -25.59
CA HIS A 39 -21.65 -21.06 -26.14
C HIS A 39 -20.47 -21.92 -25.69
N SER A 40 -20.71 -23.13 -25.18
CA SER A 40 -19.66 -24.07 -24.79
C SER A 40 -18.83 -24.53 -26.02
N PRO A 41 -17.49 -24.58 -25.93
CA PRO A 41 -16.65 -24.28 -24.77
C PRO A 41 -16.48 -22.77 -24.54
N CYS A 42 -16.60 -22.30 -23.28
CA CYS A 42 -16.44 -20.89 -22.93
C CYS A 42 -15.87 -20.68 -21.51
N ILE A 43 -15.50 -19.43 -21.23
CA ILE A 43 -15.10 -18.98 -19.89
C ILE A 43 -16.11 -17.97 -19.37
N VAL A 44 -16.58 -18.18 -18.14
CA VAL A 44 -17.39 -17.22 -17.38
C VAL A 44 -16.51 -16.61 -16.30
N PHE A 45 -16.41 -15.28 -16.26
CA PHE A 45 -15.65 -14.53 -15.27
C PHE A 45 -16.59 -13.67 -14.42
N VAL A 46 -16.50 -13.84 -13.11
CA VAL A 46 -17.24 -13.03 -12.12
C VAL A 46 -16.25 -12.21 -11.30
N ASP A 47 -16.19 -10.92 -11.56
CA ASP A 47 -15.39 -9.99 -10.75
C ASP A 47 -16.09 -9.69 -9.41
N GLU A 48 -15.36 -9.27 -8.38
CA GLU A 48 -15.92 -8.93 -7.05
C GLU A 48 -16.93 -9.96 -6.51
N ILE A 49 -16.60 -11.25 -6.58
CA ILE A 49 -17.52 -12.33 -6.16
C ILE A 49 -17.94 -12.20 -4.69
N ASP A 50 -17.17 -11.50 -3.85
CA ASP A 50 -17.52 -11.21 -2.46
C ASP A 50 -18.77 -10.34 -2.28
N ALA A 51 -19.21 -9.62 -3.33
CA ALA A 51 -20.47 -8.90 -3.32
C ALA A 51 -21.67 -9.83 -3.10
N VAL A 52 -21.64 -11.04 -3.67
CA VAL A 52 -22.71 -12.06 -3.54
C VAL A 52 -22.31 -13.22 -2.64
N GLY A 53 -21.03 -13.58 -2.69
CA GLY A 53 -20.47 -14.79 -2.12
C GLY A 53 -20.03 -14.69 -0.67
N ARG A 54 -20.37 -13.61 0.05
CA ARG A 54 -19.96 -13.45 1.45
C ARG A 54 -20.67 -14.47 2.38
N GLN A 55 -20.03 -14.84 3.49
CA GLN A 55 -20.61 -15.70 4.53
C GLN A 55 -21.74 -14.96 5.30
N ARG A 56 -22.62 -15.73 5.95
CA ARG A 56 -23.69 -15.20 6.82
C ARG A 56 -23.12 -14.27 7.90
N GLY A 57 -23.72 -13.09 8.05
CA GLY A 57 -23.58 -12.24 9.23
C GLY A 57 -24.93 -12.12 9.92
N ALA A 58 -24.96 -11.95 11.24
CA ALA A 58 -26.18 -11.80 12.05
C ALA A 58 -26.86 -10.42 11.83
N GLY A 59 -27.17 -10.06 10.58
CA GLY A 59 -27.86 -8.84 10.21
C GLY A 59 -29.37 -9.00 10.31
N LEU A 60 -29.99 -8.21 11.18
CA LEU A 60 -31.45 -8.02 11.23
C LEU A 60 -31.88 -7.14 10.05
N GLY A 61 -32.28 -7.75 8.91
CA GLY A 61 -32.88 -7.02 7.79
C GLY A 61 -33.00 -7.83 6.49
N GLY A 62 -34.14 -7.74 5.80
CA GLY A 62 -34.52 -8.53 4.61
C GLY A 62 -33.70 -8.34 3.33
N SER A 63 -32.60 -7.56 3.36
CA SER A 63 -31.61 -7.53 2.28
C SER A 63 -30.79 -8.83 2.20
N HIS A 64 -30.79 -9.63 3.27
CA HIS A 64 -30.10 -10.91 3.30
C HIS A 64 -30.72 -11.97 2.38
N ASP A 65 -32.05 -11.92 2.20
CA ASP A 65 -32.80 -12.97 1.52
C ASP A 65 -32.50 -13.01 0.00
N GLU A 66 -32.34 -11.84 -0.62
CA GLU A 66 -31.99 -11.75 -2.05
C GLU A 66 -30.58 -12.29 -2.30
N ARG A 67 -29.60 -11.84 -1.51
CA ARG A 67 -28.20 -12.23 -1.70
C ARG A 67 -28.01 -13.72 -1.47
N GLU A 68 -28.69 -14.28 -0.46
CA GLU A 68 -28.66 -15.71 -0.18
C GLU A 68 -29.34 -16.51 -1.30
N GLN A 69 -30.45 -16.03 -1.85
CA GLN A 69 -31.10 -16.68 -2.99
C GLN A 69 -30.18 -16.68 -4.22
N THR A 70 -29.52 -15.56 -4.51
CA THR A 70 -28.63 -15.41 -5.64
C THR A 70 -27.37 -16.26 -5.48
N LEU A 71 -26.76 -16.30 -4.28
CA LEU A 71 -25.66 -17.20 -3.96
C LEU A 71 -26.07 -18.67 -4.14
N ASN A 72 -27.19 -19.08 -3.57
CA ASN A 72 -27.68 -20.46 -3.71
C ASN A 72 -27.94 -20.83 -5.17
N GLN A 73 -28.43 -19.90 -5.99
CA GLN A 73 -28.58 -20.15 -7.42
C GLN A 73 -27.23 -20.39 -8.10
N ILE A 74 -26.19 -19.61 -7.78
CA ILE A 74 -24.84 -19.84 -8.30
C ILE A 74 -24.37 -21.25 -7.92
N LEU A 75 -24.57 -21.66 -6.66
CA LEU A 75 -24.19 -23.00 -6.19
C LEU A 75 -24.93 -24.10 -6.95
N VAL A 76 -26.24 -23.95 -7.18
CA VAL A 76 -27.05 -24.90 -7.94
C VAL A 76 -26.59 -25.00 -9.39
N GLU A 77 -26.30 -23.87 -10.04
CA GLU A 77 -25.82 -23.88 -11.42
C GLU A 77 -24.42 -24.48 -11.55
N MET A 78 -23.54 -24.27 -10.57
CA MET A 78 -22.22 -24.89 -10.52
C MET A 78 -22.28 -26.40 -10.29
N ASP A 79 -23.17 -26.87 -9.41
CA ASP A 79 -23.37 -28.30 -9.15
C ASP A 79 -24.10 -28.99 -10.32
N GLY A 80 -24.80 -28.21 -11.17
CA GLY A 80 -25.60 -28.68 -12.30
C GLY A 80 -24.85 -28.88 -13.61
N PHE A 81 -23.52 -28.77 -13.63
CA PHE A 81 -22.73 -29.09 -14.83
C PHE A 81 -22.62 -30.60 -15.04
N ASP A 82 -23.17 -31.09 -16.16
CA ASP A 82 -22.87 -32.43 -16.67
C ASP A 82 -21.41 -32.52 -17.11
N THR A 83 -20.82 -33.72 -17.03
CA THR A 83 -19.44 -34.01 -17.45
C THR A 83 -19.13 -33.64 -18.90
N ASP A 84 -20.16 -33.42 -19.73
CA ASP A 84 -20.04 -33.11 -21.15
C ASP A 84 -20.00 -31.59 -21.44
N THR A 85 -20.22 -30.73 -20.43
CA THR A 85 -20.18 -29.26 -20.58
C THR A 85 -18.78 -28.69 -20.31
N ASN A 86 -18.10 -28.20 -21.35
CA ASN A 86 -16.77 -27.60 -21.26
C ASN A 86 -16.86 -26.11 -20.89
N ILE A 87 -17.26 -25.81 -19.65
CA ILE A 87 -17.38 -24.43 -19.16
C ILE A 87 -16.41 -24.24 -17.99
N ILE A 88 -15.58 -23.21 -18.06
CA ILE A 88 -14.67 -22.83 -16.98
C ILE A 88 -15.20 -21.57 -16.31
N ILE A 89 -15.44 -21.64 -15.01
CA ILE A 89 -15.82 -20.48 -14.20
C ILE A 89 -14.58 -19.94 -13.49
N MET A 90 -14.33 -18.65 -13.65
CA MET A 90 -13.30 -17.89 -12.98
C MET A 90 -13.96 -16.80 -12.13
N ALA A 91 -13.39 -16.51 -10.97
CA ALA A 91 -13.85 -15.42 -10.12
C ALA A 91 -12.67 -14.66 -9.54
N ALA A 92 -12.86 -13.36 -9.28
CA ALA A 92 -11.88 -12.51 -8.62
C ALA A 92 -12.45 -11.92 -7.32
N THR A 93 -11.61 -11.82 -6.29
CA THR A 93 -11.92 -11.12 -5.05
C THR A 93 -10.65 -10.63 -4.38
N ASN A 94 -10.75 -9.49 -3.70
CA ASN A 94 -9.70 -8.98 -2.81
C ASN A 94 -9.86 -9.48 -1.37
N ARG A 95 -10.98 -10.14 -1.05
CA ARG A 95 -11.36 -10.56 0.31
C ARG A 95 -11.77 -12.04 0.35
N PRO A 96 -10.82 -12.97 0.14
CA PRO A 96 -11.12 -14.40 0.15
C PRO A 96 -11.55 -14.92 1.54
N ASP A 97 -11.26 -14.17 2.60
CA ASP A 97 -11.56 -14.48 4.00
C ASP A 97 -13.04 -14.36 4.34
N ILE A 98 -13.79 -13.49 3.66
CA ILE A 98 -15.22 -13.29 3.92
C ILE A 98 -16.12 -14.17 3.05
N LEU A 99 -15.56 -14.95 2.12
CA LEU A 99 -16.33 -15.80 1.21
C LEU A 99 -16.97 -16.97 1.95
N ASP A 100 -18.18 -17.34 1.51
CA ASP A 100 -18.88 -18.52 2.00
C ASP A 100 -18.05 -19.78 1.67
N PRO A 101 -17.69 -20.59 2.69
CA PRO A 101 -16.92 -21.82 2.47
C PRO A 101 -17.58 -22.81 1.51
N ALA A 102 -18.90 -22.71 1.28
CA ALA A 102 -19.62 -23.50 0.30
C ALA A 102 -19.13 -23.25 -1.13
N LEU A 103 -18.71 -22.03 -1.48
CA LEU A 103 -18.16 -21.72 -2.81
C LEU A 103 -16.83 -22.42 -3.07
N LEU A 104 -16.06 -22.69 -2.02
CA LEU A 104 -14.70 -23.26 -2.09
C LEU A 104 -14.67 -24.79 -2.01
N ARG A 105 -15.84 -25.45 -2.04
CA ARG A 105 -15.91 -26.92 -1.98
C ARG A 105 -15.54 -27.55 -3.33
N PRO A 106 -15.01 -28.79 -3.34
CA PRO A 106 -14.73 -29.52 -4.57
C PRO A 106 -15.97 -29.59 -5.48
N GLY A 107 -15.77 -29.37 -6.78
CA GLY A 107 -16.85 -29.26 -7.78
C GLY A 107 -17.33 -27.82 -8.04
N ARG A 108 -16.87 -26.84 -7.24
CA ARG A 108 -17.18 -25.42 -7.41
C ARG A 108 -15.90 -24.62 -7.70
N PHE A 109 -15.52 -23.68 -6.85
CA PHE A 109 -14.20 -23.01 -6.93
C PHE A 109 -13.16 -23.85 -6.17
N ASP A 110 -12.78 -24.97 -6.79
CA ASP A 110 -11.83 -25.93 -6.23
C ASP A 110 -10.36 -25.49 -6.36
N ARG A 111 -10.06 -24.56 -7.29
CA ARG A 111 -8.73 -24.01 -7.52
C ARG A 111 -8.64 -22.54 -7.10
N ARG A 112 -7.59 -22.24 -6.33
CA ARG A 112 -7.23 -20.88 -5.93
C ARG A 112 -5.89 -20.51 -6.53
N VAL A 113 -5.87 -19.41 -7.28
CA VAL A 113 -4.64 -18.82 -7.81
C VAL A 113 -4.46 -17.48 -7.12
N VAL A 114 -3.41 -17.35 -6.32
CA VAL A 114 -3.08 -16.09 -5.64
C VAL A 114 -2.21 -15.25 -6.57
N LEU A 115 -2.63 -14.03 -6.84
CA LEU A 115 -1.85 -13.05 -7.58
C LEU A 115 -1.13 -12.15 -6.58
N ASP A 116 0.14 -12.46 -6.34
CA ASP A 116 1.01 -11.62 -5.51
C ASP A 116 1.33 -10.30 -6.22
N ARG A 117 1.70 -9.27 -5.44
CA ARG A 117 2.23 -8.02 -5.99
C ARG A 117 3.50 -8.31 -6.82
N PRO A 118 3.71 -7.60 -7.95
CA PRO A 118 4.86 -7.86 -8.80
C PRO A 118 6.17 -7.50 -8.10
N ASP A 119 7.16 -8.38 -8.23
CA ASP A 119 8.55 -8.08 -7.88
C ASP A 119 9.17 -7.09 -8.89
N LEU A 120 10.42 -6.70 -8.66
CA LEU A 120 11.16 -5.78 -9.53
C LEU A 120 11.13 -6.17 -11.02
N ASN A 121 11.31 -7.46 -11.32
CA ASN A 121 11.31 -7.96 -12.70
C ASN A 121 9.88 -7.98 -13.27
N GLY A 122 8.90 -8.34 -12.45
CA GLY A 122 7.49 -8.27 -12.77
C GLY A 122 7.04 -6.84 -13.09
N ARG A 123 7.45 -5.85 -12.28
CA ARG A 123 7.17 -4.43 -12.55
C ARG A 123 7.79 -3.97 -13.87
N LYS A 124 9.03 -4.38 -14.15
CA LYS A 124 9.68 -4.13 -15.45
C LYS A 124 8.89 -4.74 -16.61
N ALA A 125 8.46 -6.00 -16.49
CA ALA A 125 7.68 -6.67 -17.54
C ALA A 125 6.31 -6.00 -17.76
N ILE A 126 5.66 -5.56 -16.69
CA ILE A 126 4.40 -4.80 -16.77
C ILE A 126 4.63 -3.44 -17.44
N LEU A 127 5.71 -2.73 -17.09
CA LEU A 127 6.11 -1.50 -17.77
C LEU A 127 6.27 -1.73 -19.28
N GLU A 128 7.00 -2.78 -19.68
CA GLU A 128 7.22 -3.16 -21.09
C GLU A 128 5.90 -3.37 -21.85
N VAL A 129 4.87 -3.92 -21.21
CA VAL A 129 3.54 -4.06 -21.80
C VAL A 129 2.88 -2.69 -22.00
N HIS A 130 2.87 -1.83 -20.98
CA HIS A 130 2.15 -0.55 -21.03
C HIS A 130 2.86 0.56 -21.82
N ILE A 131 4.17 0.43 -22.09
CA ILE A 131 4.89 1.34 -22.99
C ILE A 131 4.74 0.98 -24.47
N LYS A 132 4.22 -0.21 -24.79
CA LYS A 132 4.13 -0.69 -26.17
C LYS A 132 3.30 0.27 -27.02
N GLY A 133 3.92 0.82 -28.07
CA GLY A 133 3.28 1.80 -28.96
C GLY A 133 3.38 3.26 -28.50
N LYS A 134 4.03 3.56 -27.37
CA LYS A 134 4.29 4.93 -26.92
C LYS A 134 5.69 5.40 -27.35
N PRO A 135 5.86 6.67 -27.78
CA PRO A 135 7.16 7.20 -28.18
C PRO A 135 8.00 7.51 -26.93
N LEU A 136 9.10 6.78 -26.73
CA LEU A 136 10.01 6.97 -25.60
C LEU A 136 11.29 7.72 -26.02
N GLY A 137 11.82 8.53 -25.11
CA GLY A 137 13.16 9.12 -25.21
C GLY A 137 14.24 8.05 -25.09
N ALA A 138 15.44 8.33 -25.62
CA ALA A 138 16.58 7.40 -25.58
C ALA A 138 17.17 7.23 -24.16
N ASP A 139 16.83 8.15 -23.25
CA ASP A 139 17.27 8.21 -21.86
C ASP A 139 16.41 7.37 -20.89
N VAL A 140 15.29 6.80 -21.36
CA VAL A 140 14.33 6.08 -20.53
C VAL A 140 14.88 4.69 -20.15
N ASP A 141 15.18 4.50 -18.88
CA ASP A 141 15.55 3.20 -18.31
C ASP A 141 14.41 2.63 -17.44
N LEU A 142 13.72 1.62 -17.98
CA LEU A 142 12.61 0.94 -17.29
C LEU A 142 13.06 0.23 -16.00
N MET A 143 14.32 -0.21 -15.92
CA MET A 143 14.84 -0.85 -14.72
C MET A 143 14.97 0.16 -13.58
N VAL A 144 15.35 1.40 -13.88
CA VAL A 144 15.37 2.48 -12.89
C VAL A 144 13.94 2.81 -12.42
N ILE A 145 12.99 2.92 -13.34
CA ILE A 145 11.56 3.16 -13.01
C ILE A 145 11.01 2.03 -12.12
N ALA A 146 11.31 0.78 -12.45
CA ALA A 146 10.84 -0.38 -11.67
C ALA A 146 11.43 -0.40 -10.24
N ARG A 147 12.68 0.05 -10.06
CA ARG A 147 13.29 0.21 -8.73
C ARG A 147 12.68 1.36 -7.94
N GLN A 148 12.22 2.41 -8.62
CA GLN A 148 11.60 3.58 -7.99
C GLN A 148 10.11 3.38 -7.64
N THR A 149 9.52 2.25 -8.03
CA THR A 149 8.10 1.94 -7.82
C THR A 149 7.86 0.69 -6.95
N PRO A 150 8.57 0.53 -5.80
CA PRO A 150 8.36 -0.65 -4.96
C PRO A 150 6.92 -0.70 -4.45
N GLY A 151 6.31 -1.89 -4.52
CA GLY A 151 4.95 -2.13 -4.07
C GLY A 151 3.84 -1.74 -5.04
N PHE A 152 4.15 -1.10 -6.17
CA PHE A 152 3.16 -0.75 -7.20
C PHE A 152 2.55 -2.03 -7.80
N VAL A 153 1.24 -2.02 -8.02
CA VAL A 153 0.52 -3.07 -8.75
C VAL A 153 0.40 -2.71 -10.24
N GLY A 154 -0.12 -3.65 -11.05
CA GLY A 154 -0.24 -3.44 -12.50
C GLY A 154 -1.03 -2.18 -12.88
N ALA A 155 -2.13 -1.91 -12.18
CA ALA A 155 -2.93 -0.70 -12.39
C ALA A 155 -2.17 0.60 -12.04
N ASP A 156 -1.35 0.59 -10.99
CA ASP A 156 -0.53 1.76 -10.63
C ASP A 156 0.52 2.05 -11.70
N ILE A 157 1.14 0.99 -12.24
CA ILE A 157 2.12 1.10 -13.32
C ILE A 157 1.45 1.60 -14.59
N GLU A 158 0.28 1.07 -14.96
CA GLU A 158 -0.49 1.57 -16.10
C GLU A 158 -0.79 3.07 -15.95
N ASN A 159 -1.29 3.47 -14.79
CA ASN A 159 -1.60 4.85 -14.49
C ASN A 159 -0.35 5.75 -14.58
N LEU A 160 0.77 5.30 -14.05
CA LEU A 160 2.07 5.97 -14.16
C LEU A 160 2.49 6.17 -15.62
N VAL A 161 2.39 5.15 -16.48
CA VAL A 161 2.79 5.30 -17.89
C VAL A 161 1.81 6.23 -18.63
N ASN A 162 0.54 6.26 -18.23
CA ASN A 162 -0.44 7.18 -18.80
C ASN A 162 -0.20 8.63 -18.36
N GLU A 163 0.06 8.87 -17.08
CA GLU A 163 0.37 10.20 -16.56
C GLU A 163 1.68 10.76 -17.13
N ALA A 164 2.72 9.94 -17.28
CA ALA A 164 3.95 10.34 -17.97
C ALA A 164 3.68 10.80 -19.42
N ALA A 165 2.80 10.11 -20.15
CA ALA A 165 2.42 10.50 -21.51
C ALA A 165 1.62 11.81 -21.53
N ILE A 166 0.71 12.02 -20.58
CA ILE A 166 -0.06 13.25 -20.43
C ILE A 166 0.87 14.43 -20.12
N LEU A 167 1.86 14.24 -19.25
CA LEU A 167 2.87 15.25 -18.92
C LEU A 167 3.71 15.64 -20.13
N ALA A 168 4.17 14.66 -20.92
CA ALA A 168 4.90 14.92 -22.16
C ALA A 168 4.06 15.73 -23.15
N ALA A 169 2.80 15.35 -23.35
CA ALA A 169 1.87 16.05 -24.23
C ALA A 169 1.60 17.49 -23.76
N ARG A 170 1.40 17.68 -22.44
CA ARG A 170 1.18 19.02 -21.84
C ARG A 170 2.39 19.94 -22.02
N ARG A 171 3.60 19.38 -22.06
CA ARG A 171 4.86 20.09 -22.33
C ARG A 171 5.15 20.26 -23.83
N GLY A 172 4.27 19.79 -24.71
CA GLY A 172 4.47 19.83 -26.16
C GLY A 172 5.61 18.94 -26.66
N LYS A 173 6.06 17.96 -25.85
CA LYS A 173 7.08 16.98 -26.25
C LYS A 173 6.48 15.92 -27.16
N ARG A 174 7.28 15.41 -28.10
CA ARG A 174 6.89 14.31 -29.03
C ARG A 174 7.24 12.93 -28.50
N VAL A 175 8.12 12.87 -27.51
CA VAL A 175 8.59 11.65 -26.85
C VAL A 175 8.45 11.83 -25.33
N ILE A 176 8.26 10.73 -24.62
CA ILE A 176 8.21 10.67 -23.16
C ILE A 176 9.64 10.43 -22.65
N GLU A 177 10.22 11.38 -21.94
CA GLU A 177 11.59 11.28 -21.40
C GLU A 177 11.56 10.80 -19.95
N MET A 178 12.74 10.49 -19.40
CA MET A 178 12.85 9.97 -18.02
C MET A 178 12.27 10.96 -16.99
N SER A 179 12.35 12.26 -17.26
CA SER A 179 11.80 13.30 -16.38
C SER A 179 10.28 13.21 -16.19
N GLU A 180 9.53 12.84 -17.23
CA GLU A 180 8.08 12.67 -17.13
C GLU A 180 7.70 11.43 -16.34
N PHE A 181 8.48 10.34 -16.46
CA PHE A 181 8.30 9.16 -15.64
C PHE A 181 8.57 9.44 -14.16
N GLN A 182 9.67 10.15 -13.84
CA GLN A 182 9.99 10.52 -12.46
C GLN A 182 8.89 11.38 -11.82
N GLU A 183 8.41 12.40 -12.53
CA GLU A 183 7.31 13.22 -12.04
C GLU A 183 5.99 12.44 -11.91
N SER A 184 5.76 11.49 -12.81
CA SER A 184 4.58 10.63 -12.75
C SER A 184 4.62 9.67 -11.56
N ILE A 185 5.77 9.11 -11.21
CA ILE A 185 5.94 8.30 -9.99
C ILE A 185 5.53 9.12 -8.78
N GLU A 186 6.06 10.34 -8.66
CA GLU A 186 5.75 11.24 -7.57
C GLU A 186 4.26 11.62 -7.53
N ARG A 187 3.63 11.76 -8.69
CA ARG A 187 2.20 12.07 -8.77
C ARG A 187 1.31 10.90 -8.35
N VAL A 188 1.73 9.66 -8.62
CA VAL A 188 1.02 8.46 -8.14
C VAL A 188 1.20 8.29 -6.62
N ILE A 189 2.39 8.59 -6.08
CA ILE A 189 2.68 8.44 -4.64
C ILE A 189 2.05 9.57 -3.81
N ALA A 190 2.29 10.83 -4.19
CA ALA A 190 1.99 12.00 -3.37
C ALA A 190 0.92 12.94 -3.98
N GLY A 191 0.44 12.65 -5.19
CA GLY A 191 -0.50 13.51 -5.90
C GLY A 191 0.15 14.65 -6.69
N PRO A 192 -0.66 15.50 -7.34
CA PRO A 192 -0.16 16.59 -8.17
C PRO A 192 0.46 17.73 -7.34
N GLU A 193 1.45 18.40 -7.92
CA GLU A 193 2.10 19.58 -7.36
C GLU A 193 1.13 20.76 -7.20
N ARG A 194 1.13 21.39 -6.03
CA ARG A 194 0.24 22.52 -5.69
C ARG A 194 0.95 23.87 -5.85
N LYS A 195 0.98 24.40 -7.08
CA LYS A 195 1.62 25.69 -7.39
C LYS A 195 0.88 26.94 -6.90
N SER A 196 -0.39 26.82 -6.50
CA SER A 196 -1.26 27.97 -6.19
C SER A 196 -1.28 28.38 -4.72
N ARG A 197 -0.63 27.62 -3.82
CA ARG A 197 -0.63 27.93 -2.39
C ARG A 197 0.56 28.85 -2.08
N LEU A 198 0.25 30.06 -1.64
CA LEU A 198 1.23 30.95 -1.03
C LEU A 198 1.53 30.40 0.37
N ILE A 199 2.73 29.88 0.57
CA ILE A 199 3.25 29.42 1.87
C ILE A 199 4.08 30.58 2.43
N SER A 200 3.91 30.90 3.71
CA SER A 200 4.72 31.96 4.34
C SER A 200 6.18 31.50 4.49
N ASP A 201 7.13 32.44 4.55
CA ASP A 201 8.54 32.08 4.76
C ASP A 201 8.76 31.35 6.10
N GLU A 202 7.94 31.65 7.12
CA GLU A 202 7.95 30.98 8.42
C GLU A 202 7.46 29.53 8.31
N GLU A 203 6.33 29.29 7.64
CA GLU A 203 5.82 27.94 7.38
C GLU A 203 6.79 27.12 6.53
N LYS A 204 7.38 27.73 5.49
CA LYS A 204 8.37 27.10 4.63
C LYS A 204 9.61 26.68 5.43
N ARG A 205 10.02 27.49 6.41
CA ARG A 205 11.10 27.15 7.34
C ARG A 205 10.75 25.94 8.20
N ILE A 206 9.55 25.90 8.78
CA ILE A 206 9.11 24.75 9.58
C ILE A 206 9.13 23.47 8.75
N ILE A 207 8.56 23.50 7.54
CA ILE A 207 8.55 22.35 6.61
C ILE A 207 9.98 21.92 6.27
N ALA A 208 10.90 22.86 6.01
CA ALA A 208 12.29 22.53 5.69
C ALA A 208 13.00 21.80 6.84
N TYR A 209 12.83 22.24 8.08
CA TYR A 209 13.41 21.56 9.23
C TYR A 209 12.73 20.22 9.52
N HIS A 210 11.42 20.12 9.29
CA HIS A 210 10.67 18.87 9.42
C HIS A 210 11.19 17.80 8.44
N GLU A 211 11.28 18.13 7.16
CA GLU A 211 11.79 17.20 6.13
C GLU A 211 13.28 16.88 6.31
N ALA A 212 14.09 17.88 6.66
CA ALA A 212 15.49 17.65 7.01
C ALA A 212 15.62 16.70 8.22
N GLY A 213 14.70 16.79 9.19
CA GLY A 213 14.62 15.92 10.35
C GLY A 213 14.47 14.45 9.97
N HIS A 214 13.48 14.14 9.13
CA HIS A 214 13.32 12.78 8.57
C HIS A 214 14.58 12.31 7.86
N ALA A 215 15.12 13.14 6.96
CA ALA A 215 16.26 12.76 6.13
C ALA A 215 17.52 12.46 6.95
N VAL A 216 17.88 13.33 7.89
CA VAL A 216 19.06 13.15 8.74
C VAL A 216 18.92 11.91 9.62
N VAL A 217 17.75 11.73 10.25
CA VAL A 217 17.51 10.57 11.12
C VAL A 217 17.54 9.27 10.32
N MET A 218 16.83 9.20 9.20
CA MET A 218 16.86 8.02 8.33
C MET A 218 18.26 7.74 7.82
N HIS A 219 19.06 8.75 7.49
CA HIS A 219 20.42 8.55 6.98
C HIS A 219 21.40 8.05 8.04
N ALA A 220 21.21 8.46 9.30
CA ALA A 220 22.05 8.07 10.42
C ALA A 220 21.75 6.67 11.00
N ILE A 221 20.64 6.03 10.59
CA ILE A 221 20.28 4.69 11.05
C ILE A 221 20.69 3.64 10.01
N PRO A 222 21.44 2.58 10.39
CA PRO A 222 21.89 1.55 9.45
C PRO A 222 20.74 0.83 8.76
N GLU A 223 19.70 0.47 9.50
CA GLU A 223 18.55 -0.31 8.99
C GLU A 223 17.51 0.53 8.23
N ALA A 224 17.57 1.85 8.30
CA ALA A 224 16.64 2.73 7.60
C ALA A 224 16.97 2.80 6.09
N ASP A 225 15.93 2.93 5.26
CA ASP A 225 16.12 2.94 3.81
C ASP A 225 16.85 4.22 3.36
N PRO A 226 17.68 4.15 2.31
CA PRO A 226 18.36 5.33 1.78
C PRO A 226 17.38 6.40 1.28
N VAL A 227 17.67 7.65 1.64
CA VAL A 227 16.95 8.82 1.15
C VAL A 227 17.28 9.04 -0.34
N GLN A 228 16.24 9.14 -1.16
CA GLN A 228 16.34 9.35 -2.61
C GLN A 228 16.07 10.81 -3.00
N LYS A 229 15.17 11.47 -2.27
CA LYS A 229 14.75 12.85 -2.53
C LYS A 229 14.16 13.48 -1.28
N ILE A 230 14.40 14.76 -1.09
CA ILE A 230 13.79 15.57 -0.04
C ILE A 230 13.20 16.81 -0.71
N THR A 231 11.95 17.17 -0.41
CA THR A 231 11.34 18.37 -1.00
C THR A 231 10.37 19.03 -0.05
N ILE A 232 10.34 20.36 -0.09
CA ILE A 232 9.38 21.20 0.63
C ILE A 232 8.29 21.73 -0.31
N VAL A 233 8.20 21.18 -1.53
CA VAL A 233 7.16 21.51 -2.49
C VAL A 233 5.93 20.67 -2.22
N ALA A 234 4.83 21.33 -1.89
CA ALA A 234 3.57 20.67 -1.56
C ALA A 234 3.00 19.85 -2.74
N ARG A 235 2.61 18.60 -2.45
CA ARG A 235 1.96 17.67 -3.39
C ARG A 235 0.75 17.02 -2.74
N GLY A 236 -0.38 17.04 -3.43
CA GLY A 236 -1.63 16.47 -2.91
C GLY A 236 -1.97 17.00 -1.50
N MET A 237 -1.98 16.09 -0.52
CA MET A 237 -2.21 16.40 0.91
C MET A 237 -0.93 16.66 1.70
N ALA A 238 0.26 16.40 1.13
CA ALA A 238 1.55 16.60 1.79
C ALA A 238 2.07 18.03 1.55
N GLU A 239 2.52 18.70 2.61
CA GLU A 239 3.12 20.04 2.54
C GLU A 239 4.62 19.98 2.15
N GLY A 240 5.27 18.85 2.43
CA GLY A 240 6.62 18.46 2.04
C GLY A 240 6.71 16.92 2.13
N TYR A 241 7.78 16.33 1.62
CA TYR A 241 8.04 14.90 1.85
C TYR A 241 9.51 14.50 1.64
N THR A 242 9.89 13.47 2.38
CA THR A 242 11.16 12.76 2.25
C THR A 242 10.91 11.38 1.65
N LEU A 243 11.39 11.16 0.43
CA LEU A 243 11.26 9.88 -0.26
C LEU A 243 12.47 9.00 0.08
N SER A 244 12.22 7.93 0.84
CA SER A 244 13.18 6.84 1.05
C SER A 244 12.69 5.58 0.34
N LEU A 245 13.61 4.88 -0.34
CA LEU A 245 13.27 3.67 -1.11
C LEU A 245 14.22 2.53 -0.70
N PRO A 246 13.69 1.31 -0.48
CA PRO A 246 14.52 0.16 -0.19
C PRO A 246 15.40 -0.18 -1.40
N ALA A 247 16.63 -0.63 -1.11
CA ALA A 247 17.56 -1.07 -2.16
C ALA A 247 17.10 -2.36 -2.86
N ASP A 248 16.36 -3.21 -2.15
CA ASP A 248 15.87 -4.51 -2.63
C ASP A 248 14.40 -4.71 -2.26
N ASP A 249 13.64 -5.41 -3.10
CA ASP A 249 12.30 -5.88 -2.78
C ASP A 249 12.39 -6.98 -1.71
N ARG A 250 11.89 -6.71 -0.49
CA ARG A 250 11.97 -7.63 0.64
C ARG A 250 10.60 -8.22 0.96
N ARG A 251 10.58 -9.54 1.25
CA ARG A 251 9.39 -10.23 1.80
C ARG A 251 9.39 -10.32 3.32
N LEU A 252 10.55 -10.14 3.96
CA LEU A 252 10.70 -10.28 5.41
C LEU A 252 11.19 -8.95 6.00
N THR A 253 10.53 -8.50 7.08
CA THR A 253 10.87 -7.28 7.82
C THR A 253 11.26 -7.63 9.24
N SER A 254 12.44 -7.19 9.69
CA SER A 254 12.92 -7.47 11.05
C SER A 254 12.42 -6.44 12.06
N LYS A 255 12.46 -6.79 13.36
CA LYS A 255 12.15 -5.87 14.46
C LYS A 255 12.98 -4.58 14.38
N ARG A 256 14.30 -4.70 14.17
CA ARG A 256 15.20 -3.53 14.04
C ARG A 256 14.85 -2.62 12.86
N LYS A 257 14.35 -3.20 11.76
CA LYS A 257 13.90 -2.43 10.60
C LYS A 257 12.64 -1.61 10.92
N LEU A 258 11.67 -2.22 11.62
CA LEU A 258 10.47 -1.51 12.06
C LEU A 258 10.80 -0.44 13.10
N GLU A 259 11.68 -0.73 14.06
CA GLU A 259 12.18 0.27 15.01
C GLU A 259 12.87 1.44 14.30
N ALA A 260 13.69 1.16 13.27
CA ALA A 260 14.30 2.19 12.45
C ALA A 260 13.26 3.03 11.68
N GLU A 261 12.17 2.42 11.23
CA GLU A 261 11.05 3.12 10.58
C GLU A 261 10.31 4.03 11.57
N LEU A 262 10.04 3.57 12.79
CA LEU A 262 9.46 4.40 13.86
C LEU A 262 10.31 5.63 14.13
N VAL A 263 11.62 5.44 14.29
CA VAL A 263 12.57 6.54 14.56
C VAL A 263 12.62 7.50 13.36
N GLY A 264 12.63 6.98 12.13
CA GLY A 264 12.62 7.79 10.91
C GLY A 264 11.36 8.65 10.75
N LEU A 265 10.17 8.09 11.04
CA LEU A 265 8.90 8.81 11.02
C LEU A 265 8.82 9.88 12.12
N LEU A 266 9.43 9.65 13.27
CA LEU A 266 9.48 10.66 14.35
C LEU A 266 10.53 11.75 14.12
N GLY A 267 11.36 11.63 13.07
CA GLY A 267 12.42 12.59 12.74
C GLY A 267 11.90 14.01 12.51
N GLY A 268 10.77 14.18 11.80
CA GLY A 268 10.19 15.49 11.54
C GLY A 268 9.71 16.19 12.81
N ARG A 269 8.92 15.49 13.65
CA ARG A 269 8.49 16.00 14.96
C ARG A 269 9.68 16.33 15.86
N ALA A 270 10.68 15.46 15.92
CA ALA A 270 11.86 15.66 16.75
C ALA A 270 12.66 16.90 16.29
N ALA A 271 12.78 17.13 14.99
CA ALA A 271 13.43 18.34 14.46
C ALA A 271 12.65 19.61 14.83
N GLU A 272 11.32 19.57 14.76
CA GLU A 272 10.50 20.70 15.21
C GLU A 272 10.75 21.02 16.68
N THR A 273 10.67 20.02 17.55
CA THR A 273 10.89 20.17 19.01
C THR A 273 12.31 20.63 19.36
N LEU A 274 13.31 20.28 18.55
CA LEU A 274 14.69 20.68 18.81
C LEU A 274 14.96 22.13 18.42
N VAL A 275 14.35 22.62 17.34
CA VAL A 275 14.72 23.89 16.70
C VAL A 275 13.74 25.02 17.00
N PHE A 276 12.44 24.73 17.11
CA PHE A 276 11.39 25.73 17.34
C PHE A 276 10.91 25.73 18.80
N ASP A 277 10.17 26.77 19.17
CA ASP A 277 9.61 26.95 20.51
C ASP A 277 8.28 26.19 20.73
N ASP A 278 7.62 25.80 19.64
CA ASP A 278 6.39 24.99 19.65
C ASP A 278 6.35 23.98 18.51
N ILE A 279 5.43 23.03 18.60
CA ILE A 279 5.19 21.96 17.63
C ILE A 279 3.96 22.24 16.77
N THR A 280 3.92 21.70 15.55
CA THR A 280 2.80 21.93 14.62
C THR A 280 1.89 20.72 14.42
N ALA A 281 0.74 20.90 13.77
CA ALA A 281 -0.12 19.78 13.36
C ALA A 281 0.43 18.98 12.16
N GLY A 282 1.54 19.42 11.55
CA GLY A 282 2.11 18.82 10.34
C GLY A 282 2.50 17.35 10.48
N ALA A 283 2.99 16.94 11.66
CA ALA A 283 3.42 15.56 11.93
C ALA A 283 2.26 14.56 12.18
N SER A 284 1.00 14.95 11.94
CA SER A 284 -0.17 14.10 12.25
C SER A 284 -0.14 12.74 11.54
N ASN A 285 0.18 12.73 10.24
CA ASN A 285 0.30 11.50 9.46
C ASN A 285 1.46 10.62 9.95
N ASP A 286 2.60 11.21 10.35
CA ASP A 286 3.73 10.45 10.88
C ASP A 286 3.37 9.79 12.22
N ILE A 287 2.69 10.53 13.10
CA ILE A 287 2.22 10.02 14.40
C ILE A 287 1.22 8.89 14.20
N GLU A 288 0.29 9.03 13.25
CA GLU A 288 -0.67 7.97 12.92
C GLU A 288 0.06 6.70 12.45
N ARG A 289 0.99 6.84 11.50
CA ARG A 289 1.78 5.71 10.98
C ARG A 289 2.65 5.05 12.06
N VAL A 290 3.34 5.85 12.88
CA VAL A 290 4.14 5.39 14.01
C VAL A 290 3.28 4.57 14.97
N THR A 291 2.10 5.07 15.31
CA THR A 291 1.17 4.38 16.21
C THR A 291 0.68 3.07 15.62
N GLN A 292 0.32 3.05 14.33
CA GLN A 292 -0.12 1.83 13.63
C GLN A 292 0.98 0.77 13.60
N ILE A 293 2.23 1.15 13.25
CA ILE A 293 3.37 0.23 13.21
C ILE A 293 3.67 -0.31 14.61
N ALA A 294 3.75 0.55 15.62
CA ALA A 294 4.03 0.15 17.00
C ALA A 294 2.93 -0.79 17.53
N ARG A 295 1.65 -0.50 17.29
CA ARG A 295 0.54 -1.39 17.65
C ARG A 295 0.64 -2.73 16.91
N GLN A 296 1.02 -2.74 15.63
CA GLN A 296 1.20 -3.98 14.87
C GLN A 296 2.38 -4.81 15.40
N MET A 297 3.50 -4.18 15.76
CA MET A 297 4.65 -4.84 16.39
C MET A 297 4.24 -5.59 17.66
N VAL A 298 3.43 -4.94 18.50
CA VAL A 298 2.97 -5.51 19.77
C VAL A 298 1.88 -6.58 19.56
N THR A 299 0.84 -6.28 18.80
CA THR A 299 -0.38 -7.10 18.74
C THR A 299 -0.36 -8.20 17.68
N ARG A 300 0.41 -8.04 16.59
CA ARG A 300 0.37 -8.98 15.45
C ARG A 300 1.71 -9.67 15.20
N LEU A 301 2.81 -8.97 15.37
CA LEU A 301 4.15 -9.49 15.06
C LEU A 301 4.83 -10.13 16.26
N GLY A 302 4.25 -10.04 17.46
CA GLY A 302 4.80 -10.65 18.67
C GLY A 302 6.19 -10.10 19.03
N MET A 303 6.43 -8.81 18.77
CA MET A 303 7.73 -8.16 18.96
C MET A 303 7.91 -7.47 20.33
N SER A 304 6.92 -7.58 21.22
CA SER A 304 7.03 -7.21 22.63
C SER A 304 7.56 -8.38 23.45
N GLU A 305 8.57 -8.12 24.28
CA GLU A 305 9.11 -9.12 25.21
C GLU A 305 8.16 -9.42 26.36
N LYS A 306 7.40 -8.41 26.81
CA LYS A 306 6.44 -8.50 27.92
C LYS A 306 5.22 -9.35 27.53
N LEU A 307 4.66 -9.10 26.34
CA LEU A 307 3.46 -9.77 25.84
C LEU A 307 3.77 -11.08 25.08
N GLY A 308 5.00 -11.21 24.59
CA GLY A 308 5.49 -12.43 23.95
C GLY A 308 4.96 -12.66 22.52
N PRO A 309 5.32 -13.80 21.90
CA PRO A 309 5.08 -14.07 20.49
C PRO A 309 3.66 -14.61 20.23
N ARG A 310 2.63 -13.82 20.56
CA ARG A 310 1.22 -14.18 20.29
C ARG A 310 0.48 -13.04 19.60
N VAL A 311 -0.64 -13.40 18.97
CA VAL A 311 -1.55 -12.43 18.35
C VAL A 311 -2.59 -11.97 19.38
N TYR A 312 -2.87 -10.67 19.38
CA TYR A 312 -3.90 -10.01 20.18
C TYR A 312 -4.93 -9.36 19.25
N GLY A 313 -6.20 -9.58 19.55
CA GLY A 313 -7.36 -9.07 18.82
C GLY A 313 -7.68 -9.90 17.59
N GLN A 314 -8.96 -10.00 17.25
CA GLN A 314 -9.39 -10.55 15.96
C GLN A 314 -9.70 -9.41 14.98
N LYS A 315 -9.13 -9.49 13.77
CA LYS A 315 -9.49 -8.56 12.69
C LYS A 315 -10.82 -9.03 12.08
N GLU A 316 -11.92 -8.92 12.82
CA GLU A 316 -13.24 -9.06 12.20
C GLU A 316 -13.58 -7.75 11.49
N GLU A 317 -13.23 -7.65 10.20
CA GLU A 317 -13.75 -6.58 9.32
C GLU A 317 -15.24 -6.84 9.00
N MET A 318 -16.08 -6.82 10.02
CA MET A 318 -17.53 -6.83 9.91
C MET A 318 -18.01 -5.42 9.57
N ILE A 319 -17.91 -5.05 8.30
CA ILE A 319 -18.57 -3.83 7.78
C ILE A 319 -20.08 -4.13 7.76
N PHE A 320 -20.79 -3.64 8.78
CA PHE A 320 -22.24 -3.48 8.78
C PHE A 320 -22.58 -1.99 8.75
N LEU A 321 -23.70 -1.65 8.11
CA LEU A 321 -24.21 -0.28 7.96
C LEU A 321 -24.20 0.49 9.30
N GLY A 322 -23.30 1.47 9.43
CA GLY A 322 -23.48 2.62 10.32
C GLY A 322 -23.37 2.40 11.83
N ARG A 323 -22.59 1.42 12.32
CA ARG A 323 -22.22 1.37 13.75
C ARG A 323 -20.70 1.36 13.94
N GLU A 324 -20.25 2.19 14.88
CA GLU A 324 -18.86 2.36 15.28
C GLU A 324 -18.16 1.01 15.50
N ILE A 325 -16.96 0.94 14.93
CA ILE A 325 -16.08 -0.23 14.85
C ILE A 325 -15.64 -0.59 16.28
N SER A 326 -16.25 -1.60 16.88
CA SER A 326 -15.67 -2.21 18.06
C SER A 326 -14.73 -3.33 17.60
N GLU A 327 -13.42 -3.08 17.69
CA GLU A 327 -12.41 -4.13 17.61
C GLU A 327 -12.82 -5.23 18.60
N GLN A 328 -13.03 -6.46 18.13
CA GLN A 328 -13.39 -7.56 19.02
C GLN A 328 -12.13 -7.95 19.81
N ARG A 329 -12.00 -7.33 21.00
CA ARG A 329 -10.92 -7.61 21.95
C ARG A 329 -11.11 -9.05 22.45
N ASP A 330 -10.21 -9.95 22.05
CA ASP A 330 -10.12 -11.32 22.60
C ASP A 330 -9.20 -11.39 23.82
N TYR A 331 -8.94 -10.24 24.45
CA TYR A 331 -8.08 -10.06 25.61
C TYR A 331 -8.76 -9.18 26.67
N SER A 332 -8.30 -9.28 27.92
CA SER A 332 -8.83 -8.52 29.05
C SER A 332 -8.42 -7.05 28.99
N GLU A 333 -9.12 -6.18 29.74
CA GLU A 333 -8.74 -4.77 29.88
C GLU A 333 -7.32 -4.61 30.47
N SER A 334 -6.88 -5.50 31.36
CA SER A 334 -5.50 -5.51 31.86
C SER A 334 -4.48 -5.67 30.73
N VAL A 335 -4.76 -6.59 29.80
CA VAL A 335 -3.90 -6.81 28.63
C VAL A 335 -4.00 -5.64 27.66
N ALA A 336 -5.17 -5.03 27.52
CA ALA A 336 -5.35 -3.83 26.70
C ALA A 336 -4.47 -2.68 27.22
N GLN A 337 -4.47 -2.45 28.53
CA GLN A 337 -3.59 -1.48 29.17
C GLN A 337 -2.10 -1.82 28.94
N GLU A 338 -1.71 -3.08 29.09
CA GLU A 338 -0.33 -3.50 28.81
C GLU A 338 0.08 -3.28 27.35
N ILE A 339 -0.84 -3.49 26.39
CA ILE A 339 -0.59 -3.18 24.98
C ILE A 339 -0.35 -1.68 24.80
N ASP A 340 -1.20 -0.83 25.38
CA ASP A 340 -1.07 0.63 25.24
C ASP A 340 0.21 1.14 25.91
N GLU A 341 0.61 0.57 27.04
CA GLU A 341 1.91 0.84 27.70
C GLU A 341 3.09 0.45 26.81
N GLU A 342 3.08 -0.75 26.21
CA GLU A 342 4.16 -1.20 25.32
C GLU A 342 4.24 -0.37 24.05
N VAL A 343 3.10 0.04 23.48
CA VAL A 343 3.06 0.95 22.33
C VAL A 343 3.65 2.30 22.71
N PHE A 344 3.25 2.86 23.85
CA PHE A 344 3.81 4.12 24.36
C PHE A 344 5.34 4.02 24.50
N HIS A 345 5.85 2.97 25.14
CA HIS A 345 7.30 2.78 25.33
C HIS A 345 8.07 2.66 24.01
N LEU A 346 7.52 1.97 23.01
CA LEU A 346 8.15 1.86 21.69
C LEU A 346 8.24 3.23 21.00
N VAL A 347 7.16 4.00 21.04
CA VAL A 347 7.08 5.33 20.41
C VAL A 347 7.99 6.33 21.13
N ASP A 348 7.97 6.34 22.46
CA ASP A 348 8.79 7.22 23.31
C ASP A 348 10.29 6.94 23.11
N ALA A 349 10.69 5.66 23.15
CA ALA A 349 12.08 5.28 22.88
C ALA A 349 12.52 5.62 21.45
N ALA A 350 11.62 5.52 20.47
CA ALA A 350 11.91 5.91 19.10
C ALA A 350 12.08 7.44 18.98
N PHE A 351 11.25 8.22 19.68
CA PHE A 351 11.34 9.68 19.73
C PHE A 351 12.64 10.15 20.38
N ASP A 352 13.00 9.58 21.53
CA ASP A 352 14.24 9.89 22.24
C ASP A 352 15.48 9.57 21.40
N ARG A 353 15.44 8.46 20.66
CA ARG A 353 16.50 8.09 19.72
C ARG A 353 16.60 9.09 18.57
N ALA A 354 15.47 9.53 18.00
CA ALA A 354 15.45 10.56 16.95
C ALA A 354 16.04 11.88 17.49
N MET A 355 15.62 12.34 18.67
CA MET A 355 16.17 13.53 19.33
C MET A 355 17.67 13.43 19.59
N THR A 356 18.15 12.26 20.02
CA THR A 356 19.58 12.02 20.26
C THR A 356 20.38 12.14 18.97
N ILE A 357 19.89 11.54 17.88
CA ILE A 357 20.53 11.62 16.56
C ILE A 357 20.55 13.06 16.04
N LEU A 358 19.44 13.79 16.15
CA LEU A 358 19.36 15.17 15.67
C LEU A 358 20.24 16.13 16.49
N ARG A 359 20.36 15.92 17.81
CA ARG A 359 21.31 16.67 18.64
C ARG A 359 22.76 16.37 18.26
N GLN A 360 23.07 15.12 17.93
CA GLN A 360 24.41 14.72 17.49
C GLN A 360 24.80 15.35 16.15
N TYR A 361 23.84 15.46 15.22
CA TYR A 361 24.05 15.96 13.85
C TYR A 361 23.32 17.29 13.61
N GLN A 362 23.27 18.16 14.61
CA GLN A 362 22.51 19.42 14.53
C GLN A 362 23.05 20.35 13.42
N ASP A 363 24.38 20.39 13.26
CA ASP A 363 25.05 21.12 12.18
C ASP A 363 24.58 20.66 10.79
N LYS A 364 24.36 19.34 10.64
CA LYS A 364 23.87 18.75 9.39
C LYS A 364 22.38 18.99 9.18
N LEU A 365 21.58 18.95 10.24
CA LEU A 365 20.17 19.33 10.18
C LEU A 365 20.02 20.77 9.65
N GLU A 366 20.76 21.71 10.23
CA GLU A 366 20.75 23.12 9.80
C GLU A 366 21.22 23.26 8.35
N ALA A 367 22.31 22.61 7.95
CA ALA A 367 22.82 22.67 6.58
C ALA A 367 21.82 22.13 5.54
N VAL A 368 21.15 21.00 5.84
CA VAL A 368 20.14 20.42 4.95
C VAL A 368 18.89 21.30 4.88
N ALA A 369 18.41 21.82 6.01
CA ALA A 369 17.26 22.72 6.03
C ALA A 369 17.53 24.02 5.26
N HIS A 370 18.72 24.61 5.39
CA HIS A 370 19.11 25.78 4.60
C HIS A 370 19.17 25.49 3.10
N ALA A 371 19.76 24.37 2.71
CA ALA A 371 19.80 23.96 1.31
C ALA A 371 18.38 23.73 0.74
N LEU A 372 17.46 23.17 1.52
CA LEU A 372 16.05 23.04 1.14
C LEU A 372 15.36 24.40 0.98
N LEU A 373 15.67 25.39 1.82
CA LEU A 373 15.09 26.73 1.68
C LEU A 373 15.55 27.44 0.41
N GLU A 374 16.80 27.20 -0.02
CA GLU A 374 17.37 27.77 -1.24
C GLU A 374 16.89 27.06 -2.52
N GLN A 375 16.83 25.73 -2.51
CA GLN A 375 16.62 24.91 -3.72
C GLN A 375 15.24 24.25 -3.79
N GLU A 376 14.48 24.25 -2.70
CA GLU A 376 13.18 23.60 -2.49
C GLU A 376 13.18 22.07 -2.59
N THR A 377 14.17 21.49 -3.24
CA THR A 377 14.32 20.06 -3.47
C THR A 377 15.78 19.68 -3.46
N LEU A 378 16.12 18.58 -2.78
CA LEU A 378 17.43 17.95 -2.81
C LEU A 378 17.32 16.52 -3.33
N SER A 379 18.17 16.17 -4.28
CA SER A 379 18.37 14.80 -4.73
C SER A 379 19.21 14.00 -3.73
N ALA A 380 19.20 12.66 -3.86
CA ALA A 380 20.05 11.77 -3.07
C ALA A 380 21.52 12.19 -3.09
N LYS A 381 22.03 12.64 -4.25
CA LYS A 381 23.43 13.03 -4.41
C LYS A 381 23.72 14.31 -3.64
N GLU A 382 22.92 15.36 -3.85
CA GLU A 382 23.09 16.65 -3.17
C GLU A 382 22.97 16.50 -1.65
N PHE A 383 22.02 15.68 -1.19
CA PHE A 383 21.90 15.36 0.22
C PHE A 383 23.14 14.63 0.77
N ASN A 384 23.66 13.63 0.05
CA ASN A 384 24.88 12.92 0.45
C ASN A 384 26.13 13.81 0.44
N ASP A 385 26.19 14.82 -0.43
CA ASP A 385 27.29 15.79 -0.48
C ASP A 385 27.28 16.68 0.79
N ILE A 386 26.11 17.02 1.32
CA ILE A 386 25.94 17.78 2.58
C ILE A 386 26.19 16.90 3.81
N PHE A 387 25.57 15.71 3.80
CA PHE A 387 25.65 14.73 4.87
C PHE A 387 26.00 13.34 4.31
N PRO A 388 27.30 13.03 4.20
CA PRO A 388 27.74 11.68 3.89
C PRO A 388 27.24 10.70 4.93
N SER A 389 26.83 9.50 4.51
CA SER A 389 26.24 8.54 5.45
C SER A 389 27.24 8.20 6.55
N PRO A 390 26.90 8.46 7.84
CA PRO A 390 27.83 8.22 8.95
C PRO A 390 27.97 6.73 9.25
N VAL A 391 27.10 5.89 8.69
CA VAL A 391 27.00 4.46 8.94
C VAL A 391 26.86 3.70 7.64
N GLU A 392 27.35 2.47 7.61
CA GLU A 392 27.09 1.57 6.50
C GLU A 392 25.64 1.09 6.55
N LYS A 393 24.91 1.29 5.45
CA LYS A 393 23.50 0.88 5.33
C LYS A 393 23.38 -0.64 5.32
N ARG A 394 22.43 -1.15 6.11
CA ARG A 394 22.14 -2.58 6.24
C ARG A 394 20.71 -2.85 5.84
N THR A 395 20.48 -4.02 5.28
CA THR A 395 19.14 -4.46 4.88
C THR A 395 18.23 -4.76 6.08
N GLY A 396 18.76 -4.74 7.30
CA GLY A 396 18.04 -5.17 8.49
C GLY A 396 17.71 -6.66 8.49
N THR A 397 18.18 -7.45 7.52
CA THR A 397 17.99 -8.90 7.49
C THR A 397 18.75 -9.54 8.65
N PRO A 398 18.10 -10.33 9.52
CA PRO A 398 18.79 -11.03 10.58
C PRO A 398 19.86 -11.96 10.01
N LEU A 399 21.06 -11.91 10.59
CA LEU A 399 22.12 -12.85 10.29
C LEU A 399 22.00 -14.08 11.18
N LEU A 400 22.50 -15.21 10.71
CA LEU A 400 22.64 -16.40 11.55
C LEU A 400 23.50 -16.04 12.76
N THR A 401 23.03 -16.38 13.95
CA THR A 401 23.85 -16.36 15.15
C THR A 401 24.93 -17.41 14.94
N THR A 402 26.15 -17.00 14.58
CA THR A 402 27.30 -17.90 14.61
C THR A 402 27.46 -18.34 16.06
N ALA A 403 27.32 -19.64 16.33
CA ALA A 403 27.63 -20.20 17.63
C ALA A 403 29.06 -19.81 18.01
N ALA A 404 29.21 -19.09 19.11
CA ALA A 404 30.51 -18.81 19.72
C ALA A 404 31.06 -20.06 20.40
#